data_AF-A0A506TYJ8-F1
#
_entry.id   AF-A0A506TYJ8-F1
#
_cell.length_a   1.000
_cell.length_b   1.000
_cell.length_c   1.000
_cell.angle_alpha   90.00
_cell.angle_beta   90.00
_cell.angle_gamma   90.00
#
_symmetry.space_group_name_H-M   'P 1'
#
loop_
_entity.id
_entity.type
_entity.pdbx_description
1 polymer ?
#
loop_
_entity_poly.entity_id
_entity_poly.type
_entity_poly.pdbx_seq_one_letter_code
_entity_poly.pdbx_strand_id
1 'polypeptide(L)'
;MSLDLGIGREGTALDHADPCRLLSNAIGKEMRRTFGHVLPFAIGFEVAPGDGKLHLHGTVILDNASLAHRKAVARVFRRAAGEKPKASRARQCSLKSMDRPEGWAIYSSKSIKRTRQLLASDKLTFVNRDLLRLTRDAWDDL
;
A
#
# COMPACT_ATOMS: atom_id res chain seq x y z
N MET A 1 -2.86 -2.97 -6.24
CA MET A 1 -1.91 -1.84 -6.24
C MET A 1 -0.51 -2.35 -5.99
N SER A 2 0.50 -1.77 -6.65
CA SER A 2 1.92 -1.92 -6.32
C SER A 2 2.55 -0.53 -6.20
N LEU A 3 3.46 -0.36 -5.25
CA LEU A 3 4.02 0.93 -4.86
C LEU A 3 5.48 0.78 -4.43
N ASP A 4 6.38 1.53 -5.07
CA ASP A 4 7.77 1.60 -4.68
C ASP A 4 8.01 2.73 -3.67
N LEU A 5 8.89 2.46 -2.71
CA LEU A 5 9.36 3.48 -1.78
C LEU A 5 10.45 4.35 -2.41
N GLY A 6 10.44 5.64 -2.09
CA GLY A 6 11.59 6.51 -2.31
C GLY A 6 12.68 6.23 -1.27
N ILE A 7 13.95 6.50 -1.61
CA ILE A 7 15.13 6.13 -0.81
C ILE A 7 14.99 6.51 0.67
N GLY A 8 14.61 7.76 0.96
CA GLY A 8 14.44 8.22 2.35
C GLY A 8 13.29 7.52 3.09
N ARG A 9 12.19 7.19 2.39
CA ARG A 9 11.07 6.47 3.00
C ARG A 9 11.40 5.00 3.23
N GLU A 10 12.14 4.39 2.30
CA GLU A 10 12.64 3.02 2.42
C GLU A 10 13.56 2.89 3.63
N GLY A 11 14.57 3.77 3.76
CA GLY A 11 15.44 3.79 4.93
C GLY A 11 14.67 3.98 6.24
N THR A 12 13.73 4.94 6.28
CA THR A 12 12.89 5.14 7.47
C THR A 12 12.05 3.90 7.80
N ALA A 13 11.56 3.16 6.81
CA ALA A 13 10.79 1.94 7.04
C ALA A 13 11.67 0.81 7.59
N LEU A 14 12.90 0.67 7.11
CA LEU A 14 13.86 -0.32 7.60
C LEU A 14 14.23 -0.09 9.08
N ASP A 15 14.31 1.17 9.51
CA ASP A 15 14.72 1.53 10.88
C ASP A 15 13.54 1.66 11.88
N HIS A 16 12.30 1.50 11.43
CA HIS A 16 11.12 1.73 12.27
C HIS A 16 10.55 0.44 12.85
N ALA A 17 10.23 0.43 14.15
CA ALA A 17 9.70 -0.75 14.85
C ALA A 17 8.35 -1.26 14.31
N ASP A 18 7.57 -0.37 13.67
CA ASP A 18 6.28 -0.70 13.05
C ASP A 18 6.15 0.00 11.68
N PRO A 19 6.80 -0.53 10.63
CA PRO A 19 6.84 0.13 9.33
C PRO A 19 5.46 0.20 8.66
N CYS A 20 4.59 -0.76 8.96
CA CYS A 20 3.19 -0.74 8.51
C CYS A 20 2.44 0.45 9.05
N ARG A 21 2.55 0.71 10.37
CA ARG A 21 1.91 1.87 10.98
C ARG A 21 2.49 3.19 10.48
N LEU A 22 3.80 3.26 10.27
CA LEU A 22 4.46 4.43 9.69
C LEU A 22 3.84 4.79 8.33
N LEU A 23 3.75 3.81 7.43
CA LEU A 23 3.26 4.03 6.06
C LEU A 23 1.75 4.23 6.02
N SER A 24 0.97 3.48 6.80
CA SER A 24 -0.49 3.65 6.83
C SER A 24 -0.88 5.02 7.37
N ASN A 25 -0.16 5.55 8.36
CA ASN A 25 -0.34 6.92 8.85
C ASN A 25 -0.02 7.96 7.77
N ALA A 26 1.09 7.77 7.04
CA ALA A 26 1.47 8.67 5.94
C ALA A 26 0.43 8.68 4.81
N ILE A 27 -0.07 7.49 4.42
CA ILE A 27 -1.14 7.33 3.43
C ILE A 27 -2.41 8.02 3.92
N GLY A 28 -2.85 7.75 5.15
CA GLY A 28 -4.04 8.35 5.73
C GLY A 28 -3.95 9.88 5.84
N LYS A 29 -2.77 10.43 6.12
CA LYS A 29 -2.54 11.88 6.11
C LYS A 29 -2.71 12.48 4.71
N GLU A 30 -2.10 11.87 3.69
CA GLU A 30 -2.19 12.35 2.31
C GLU A 30 -3.60 12.15 1.71
N MET A 31 -4.32 11.08 2.08
CA MET A 31 -5.73 10.88 1.73
C MET A 31 -6.61 11.99 2.30
N ARG A 32 -6.54 12.27 3.60
CA ARG A 32 -7.32 13.36 4.23
C ARG A 32 -7.02 14.71 3.58
N ARG A 33 -5.75 14.98 3.28
CA ARG A 33 -5.34 16.22 2.61
C ARG A 33 -5.93 16.35 1.20
N THR A 34 -6.12 15.25 0.49
CA THR A 34 -6.54 15.25 -0.92
C THR A 34 -8.05 15.08 -1.09
N PHE A 35 -8.69 14.30 -0.22
CA PHE A 35 -10.09 13.87 -0.35
C PHE A 35 -10.97 14.29 0.83
N GLY A 36 -10.39 14.85 1.91
CA GLY A 36 -11.11 15.15 3.15
C GLY A 36 -11.38 13.93 4.05
N HIS A 37 -11.14 12.71 3.57
CA HIS A 37 -11.36 11.47 4.30
C HIS A 37 -10.32 10.40 3.91
N VAL A 38 -10.41 9.21 4.49
CA VAL A 38 -9.53 8.07 4.20
C VAL A 38 -10.34 7.01 3.46
N LEU A 39 -9.85 6.58 2.30
CA LEU A 39 -10.45 5.50 1.52
C LEU A 39 -10.22 4.15 2.21
N PRO A 40 -11.10 3.14 2.05
CA PRO A 40 -10.83 1.78 2.50
C PRO A 40 -9.60 1.22 1.78
N PHE A 41 -8.60 0.72 2.52
CA PHE A 41 -7.37 0.20 1.93
C PHE A 41 -6.68 -0.85 2.80
N ALA A 42 -5.91 -1.71 2.14
CA ALA A 42 -4.93 -2.58 2.78
C ALA A 42 -3.58 -2.47 2.07
N ILE A 43 -2.50 -2.63 2.82
CA ILE A 43 -1.14 -2.70 2.31
C ILE A 43 -0.38 -3.86 2.96
N GLY A 44 0.61 -4.37 2.25
CA GLY A 44 1.58 -5.34 2.73
C GLY A 44 2.96 -5.01 2.18
N PHE A 45 3.98 -5.13 3.01
CA PHE A 45 5.37 -5.05 2.57
C PHE A 45 5.76 -6.31 1.82
N GLU A 46 6.58 -6.10 0.81
CA GLU A 46 7.19 -7.16 0.03
C GLU A 46 8.61 -6.79 -0.35
N VAL A 47 9.54 -7.73 -0.23
CA VAL A 47 10.88 -7.60 -0.80
C VAL A 47 10.90 -8.22 -2.20
N ALA A 48 11.22 -7.42 -3.21
CA ALA A 48 11.27 -7.93 -4.58
C ALA A 48 12.37 -8.98 -4.75
N PRO A 49 12.09 -10.12 -5.41
CA PRO A 49 13.08 -11.13 -5.75
C PRO A 49 13.96 -10.61 -6.90
N GLY A 50 14.95 -9.79 -6.58
CA GLY A 50 15.92 -9.30 -7.55
C GLY A 50 16.86 -8.26 -6.97
N ASP A 51 16.32 -7.12 -6.58
CA ASP A 51 17.10 -5.96 -6.10
C ASP A 51 17.07 -5.79 -4.57
N GLY A 52 16.28 -6.61 -3.86
CA GLY A 52 16.18 -6.58 -2.41
C GLY A 52 15.45 -5.35 -1.86
N LYS A 53 14.80 -4.55 -2.71
CA LYS A 53 14.09 -3.35 -2.30
C LYS A 53 12.75 -3.66 -1.67
N LEU A 54 12.31 -2.75 -0.79
CA LEU A 54 10.97 -2.78 -0.21
C LEU A 54 9.94 -2.17 -1.18
N HIS A 55 8.92 -2.96 -1.45
CA HIS A 55 7.72 -2.59 -2.17
C HIS A 55 6.50 -2.73 -1.27
N LEU A 56 5.44 -2.01 -1.62
CA LEU A 56 4.12 -2.16 -1.03
C LEU A 56 3.16 -2.73 -2.06
N HIS A 57 2.52 -3.83 -1.72
CA HIS A 57 1.38 -4.36 -2.43
C HIS A 57 0.11 -4.07 -1.62
N GLY A 58 -1.02 -3.89 -2.28
CA GLY A 58 -2.23 -3.51 -1.55
C GLY A 58 -3.48 -3.43 -2.40
N THR A 59 -4.58 -3.15 -1.72
CA THR A 59 -5.87 -2.84 -2.33
C THR A 59 -6.38 -1.50 -1.79
N VAL A 60 -7.19 -0.83 -2.60
CA VAL A 60 -7.87 0.41 -2.23
C VAL A 60 -9.22 0.42 -2.94
N ILE A 61 -10.28 0.72 -2.19
CA ILE A 61 -11.61 0.94 -2.75
C ILE A 61 -11.70 2.42 -3.10
N LEU A 62 -12.07 2.71 -4.34
CA LEU A 62 -12.19 4.06 -4.86
C LEU A 62 -13.61 4.58 -4.68
N ASP A 63 -13.77 5.86 -4.39
CA ASP A 63 -15.10 6.49 -4.34
C ASP A 63 -15.80 6.45 -5.70
N ASN A 64 -15.01 6.55 -6.77
CA ASN A 64 -15.49 6.43 -8.13
C ASN A 64 -14.39 5.95 -9.09
N ALA A 65 -14.83 5.42 -10.23
CA ALA A 65 -13.95 4.83 -11.23
C ALA A 65 -13.31 5.84 -12.20
N SER A 66 -13.50 7.15 -12.01
CA SER A 66 -13.02 8.17 -12.96
C SER A 66 -11.50 8.19 -13.07
N LEU A 67 -10.98 8.51 -14.27
CA LEU A 67 -9.54 8.61 -14.50
C LEU A 67 -8.89 9.69 -13.60
N ALA A 68 -9.60 10.79 -13.35
CA ALA A 68 -9.13 11.86 -12.48
C ALA A 68 -8.95 11.38 -11.04
N HIS A 69 -9.93 10.67 -10.50
CA HIS A 69 -9.87 10.11 -9.14
C HIS A 69 -8.76 9.06 -9.02
N ARG A 70 -8.63 8.13 -9.98
CA ARG A 70 -7.51 7.16 -10.01
C ARG A 70 -6.14 7.85 -10.01
N LYS A 71 -5.97 8.92 -10.81
CA LYS A 71 -4.72 9.70 -10.84
C LYS A 71 -4.44 10.42 -9.52
N ALA A 72 -5.47 10.91 -8.84
CA ALA A 72 -5.35 11.53 -7.52
C ALA A 72 -4.94 10.50 -6.46
N VAL A 73 -5.57 9.32 -6.45
CA VAL A 73 -5.21 8.23 -5.54
C VAL A 73 -3.77 7.77 -5.76
N ALA A 74 -3.34 7.57 -7.01
CA ALA A 74 -1.95 7.24 -7.30
C ALA A 74 -0.96 8.34 -6.82
N ARG A 75 -1.36 9.61 -6.84
CA ARG A 75 -0.54 10.72 -6.34
C ARG A 75 -0.41 10.68 -4.81
N VAL A 76 -1.49 10.39 -4.10
CA VAL A 76 -1.49 10.19 -2.64
C VAL A 76 -0.49 9.12 -2.24
N PHE A 77 -0.56 7.95 -2.87
CA PHE A 77 0.36 6.85 -2.58
C PHE A 77 1.82 7.21 -2.87
N ARG A 78 2.11 7.88 -3.99
CA ARG A 78 3.47 8.36 -4.29
C ARG A 78 4.01 9.34 -3.26
N ARG A 79 3.19 10.28 -2.78
CA ARG A 79 3.60 11.24 -1.75
C ARG A 79 3.88 10.55 -0.42
N ALA A 80 3.00 9.64 -0.01
CA ALA A 80 3.19 8.87 1.21
C ALA A 80 4.46 8.01 1.16
N ALA A 81 4.74 7.38 0.01
CA ALA A 81 5.93 6.56 -0.22
C ALA A 81 7.24 7.35 -0.36
N GLY A 82 7.22 8.68 -0.25
CA GLY A 82 8.36 9.52 -0.59
C GLY A 82 8.48 9.65 -2.11
N GLU A 83 7.96 10.76 -2.64
CA GLU A 83 7.81 10.93 -4.09
C GLU A 83 9.17 10.88 -4.81
N LYS A 84 9.30 9.97 -5.78
CA LYS A 84 10.51 9.81 -6.58
C LYS A 84 10.66 10.95 -7.61
N PRO A 85 11.89 11.18 -8.13
CA PRO A 85 12.13 12.12 -9.23
C PRO A 85 11.23 11.85 -10.45
N LYS A 86 10.97 12.87 -11.26
CA LYS A 86 10.00 12.80 -12.38
C LYS A 86 10.22 11.59 -13.30
N ALA A 87 11.47 11.20 -13.59
CA ALA A 87 11.82 10.10 -14.48
C ALA A 87 11.36 8.70 -13.98
N SER A 88 11.22 8.51 -12.67
CA SER A 88 10.78 7.24 -12.05
C SER A 88 9.38 7.34 -11.44
N ARG A 89 8.81 8.53 -11.34
CA ARG A 89 7.50 8.81 -10.74
C ARG A 89 6.33 8.03 -11.36
N ALA A 90 6.32 7.88 -12.68
CA ALA A 90 5.23 7.17 -13.37
C ALA A 90 5.16 5.68 -12.98
N ARG A 91 6.31 5.06 -12.72
CA ARG A 91 6.44 3.66 -12.34
C ARG A 91 6.29 3.43 -10.84
N GLN A 92 6.41 4.48 -10.03
CA GLN A 92 6.37 4.38 -8.57
C GLN A 92 5.06 3.83 -8.03
N CYS A 93 3.91 4.10 -8.65
CA CYS A 93 2.62 3.60 -8.19
C CYS A 93 1.81 3.06 -9.37
N SER A 94 1.46 1.77 -9.30
CA SER A 94 0.61 1.09 -10.27
C SER A 94 -0.73 0.72 -9.64
N LEU A 95 -1.81 1.23 -10.23
CA LEU A 95 -3.19 0.87 -9.90
C LEU A 95 -3.75 0.05 -11.06
N LYS A 96 -4.25 -1.15 -10.74
CA LYS A 96 -4.93 -2.05 -11.67
C LYS A 96 -6.26 -2.45 -11.05
N SER A 97 -7.27 -2.69 -11.89
CA SER A 97 -8.51 -3.33 -11.42
C SER A 97 -8.15 -4.68 -10.81
N MET A 98 -8.87 -5.04 -9.74
CA MET A 98 -8.71 -6.34 -9.10
C MET A 98 -9.97 -7.13 -9.37
N ASP A 99 -9.90 -8.00 -10.38
CA ASP A 99 -11.04 -8.83 -10.79
C ASP A 99 -11.02 -10.18 -10.05
N ARG A 100 -9.91 -10.49 -9.35
CA ARG A 100 -9.66 -11.73 -8.59
C ARG A 100 -8.90 -11.45 -7.29
N PRO A 101 -9.58 -11.26 -6.16
CA PRO A 101 -8.97 -10.87 -4.88
C PRO A 101 -8.01 -11.92 -4.30
N GLU A 102 -8.21 -13.21 -4.61
CA GLU A 102 -7.35 -14.32 -4.19
C GLU A 102 -5.90 -14.17 -4.68
N GLY A 103 -5.71 -13.51 -5.83
CA GLY A 103 -4.39 -13.24 -6.38
C GLY A 103 -3.54 -12.34 -5.48
N TRP A 104 -4.15 -11.49 -4.66
CA TRP A 104 -3.45 -10.62 -3.71
C TRP A 104 -2.93 -11.40 -2.50
N ALA A 105 -3.72 -12.33 -1.97
CA ALA A 105 -3.32 -13.18 -0.84
C ALA A 105 -2.12 -14.07 -1.21
N ILE A 106 -2.12 -14.63 -2.42
CA ILE A 106 -1.01 -15.45 -2.94
C ILE A 106 0.27 -14.64 -3.16
N TYR A 107 0.14 -13.38 -3.60
CA TYR A 107 1.31 -12.51 -3.80
C TYR A 107 2.00 -12.19 -2.47
N SER A 108 1.19 -11.90 -1.44
CA SER A 108 1.66 -11.54 -0.10
C SER A 108 2.45 -12.66 0.60
N SER A 109 2.20 -13.93 0.25
CA SER A 109 2.80 -15.08 0.94
C SER A 109 4.19 -15.47 0.40
N LYS A 110 4.47 -15.22 -0.89
CA LYS A 110 5.70 -15.68 -1.55
C LYS A 110 6.97 -15.06 -0.97
N SER A 111 6.90 -13.80 -0.57
CA SER A 111 8.07 -13.02 -0.16
C SER A 111 8.09 -12.78 1.36
N ILE A 112 7.16 -13.38 2.11
CA ILE A 112 6.91 -13.06 3.51
C ILE A 112 8.13 -13.34 4.41
N LYS A 113 8.82 -14.47 4.20
CA LYS A 113 10.01 -14.84 4.99
C LYS A 113 11.14 -13.83 4.81
N ARG A 114 11.43 -13.47 3.56
CA ARG A 114 12.47 -12.49 3.21
C ARG A 114 12.12 -11.10 3.75
N THR A 115 10.85 -10.73 3.66
CA THR A 115 10.36 -9.44 4.15
C THR A 115 10.43 -9.35 5.68
N ARG A 116 10.06 -10.40 6.40
CA ARG A 116 10.21 -10.48 7.87
C ARG A 116 11.66 -10.31 8.30
N GLN A 117 12.57 -11.00 7.62
CA GLN A 117 14.00 -10.93 7.91
C GLN A 117 14.55 -9.52 7.68
N LEU A 118 14.16 -8.87 6.58
CA LEU A 118 14.64 -7.53 6.25
C LEU A 118 14.09 -6.45 7.20
N LEU A 119 12.81 -6.52 7.56
CA LEU A 119 12.15 -5.53 8.42
C LEU A 119 12.30 -5.84 9.93
N ALA A 120 12.89 -6.99 10.27
CA ALA A 120 12.95 -7.51 11.64
C ALA A 120 11.58 -7.43 12.37
N SER A 121 10.49 -7.68 11.64
CA SER A 121 9.12 -7.47 12.12
C SER A 121 8.15 -8.48 11.52
N ASP A 122 7.21 -8.94 12.35
CA ASP A 122 6.06 -9.74 11.92
C ASP A 122 4.89 -8.89 11.42
N LYS A 123 4.94 -7.58 11.65
CA LYS A 123 3.91 -6.62 11.23
C LYS A 123 4.15 -6.18 9.80
N LEU A 124 3.82 -7.08 8.87
CA LEU A 124 4.06 -6.88 7.45
C LEU A 124 2.84 -6.35 6.69
N THR A 125 1.65 -6.43 7.28
CA THR A 125 0.41 -6.01 6.65
C THR A 125 -0.37 -5.05 7.52
N PHE A 126 -1.17 -4.21 6.88
CA PHE A 126 -2.10 -3.30 7.51
C PHE A 126 -3.40 -3.28 6.71
N VAL A 127 -4.52 -3.35 7.42
CA VAL A 127 -5.87 -3.19 6.87
C VAL A 127 -6.53 -2.06 7.66
N ASN A 128 -7.04 -1.03 6.98
CA ASN A 128 -7.72 0.04 7.69
C ASN A 128 -9.11 -0.42 8.18
N ARG A 129 -9.64 0.25 9.20
CA ARG A 129 -10.91 -0.13 9.84
C ARG A 129 -12.10 -0.10 8.89
N ASP A 130 -12.11 0.83 7.94
CA ASP A 130 -13.21 0.95 6.98
C ASP A 130 -13.28 -0.25 6.06
N LEU A 131 -12.12 -0.76 5.60
CA LEU A 131 -12.08 -1.98 4.82
C LEU A 131 -12.51 -3.20 5.65
N LEU A 132 -12.08 -3.30 6.91
CA LEU A 132 -12.51 -4.37 7.81
C LEU A 132 -14.02 -4.38 8.05
N ARG A 133 -14.62 -3.19 8.17
CA ARG A 133 -16.08 -3.04 8.32
C ARG A 133 -16.80 -3.54 7.08
N LEU A 134 -16.39 -3.08 5.89
CA LEU A 134 -16.98 -3.52 4.63
C LEU A 134 -16.87 -5.03 4.41
N THR A 135 -15.72 -5.64 4.76
CA THR A 135 -15.56 -7.09 4.64
C THR A 135 -16.41 -7.87 5.63
N ARG A 136 -16.69 -7.32 6.81
CA ARG A 136 -17.58 -7.94 7.80
C ARG A 136 -19.03 -7.86 7.34
N ASP A 137 -19.47 -6.67 6.97
CA ASP A 137 -20.84 -6.44 6.50
C ASP A 137 -21.15 -7.39 5.31
N ALA A 138 -20.22 -7.52 4.35
CA ALA A 138 -20.36 -8.44 3.23
C ALA A 138 -20.31 -9.94 3.59
N TRP A 139 -19.67 -10.31 4.71
CA TRP A 139 -19.61 -11.70 5.17
C TRP A 139 -20.89 -12.10 5.91
N ASP A 140 -21.47 -11.17 6.68
CA ASP A 140 -22.71 -11.40 7.43
C ASP A 140 -23.93 -11.45 6.50
N ASP A 141 -23.82 -10.93 5.27
CA ASP A 141 -24.85 -10.97 4.22
C ASP A 141 -24.82 -12.27 3.35
N LEU A 142 -23.92 -13.21 3.62
CA LEU A 142 -23.80 -14.52 2.94
C LEU A 142 -24.49 -15.66 3.69
#